data_AF-A0A1S6FLY4-F1
#
_entry.id   AF-A0A1S6FLY4-F1
#
_cell.length_a   1.000
_cell.length_b   1.000
_cell.length_c   1.000
_cell.angle_alpha   90.00
_cell.angle_beta   90.00
_cell.angle_gamma   90.00
#
_symmetry.space_group_name_H-M   'P 1'
#
loop_
_entity.id
_entity.type
_entity.pdbx_description
1 polymer ?
#
loop_
_entity_poly.entity_id
_entity_poly.type
_entity_poly.pdbx_seq_one_letter_code
_entity_poly.pdbx_strand_id
1 'polypeptide(L)'
;MKRLLAALALVTASPALAHADAIGQASVAASGAEALIAELMGDDAMITLGGKAFDNGLEQELAADPKLKRAYDANPGLKDHVAAGVRGAFLKILVRELPALRRELGAIVTTDMTSTEIADTLTFFRSPVGQKLKTQVYASMADKPSQNQEQMQQAAMAAVMSSLTAEDYPALLAFGASGAAQKMQSMNPKIAAASQAWSARLIDDHGTSLRALAVKMTADFLAGKK
;
A
#
# COMPACT_ATOMS: atom_id res chain seq x y z
N MET A 1 6.99 -8.80 66.92
CA MET A 1 7.34 -7.73 65.97
C MET A 1 6.03 -7.34 65.27
N LYS A 2 5.13 -6.41 65.68
CA LYS A 2 5.19 -5.02 66.18
C LYS A 2 6.04 -4.07 65.31
N ARG A 3 5.32 -3.22 64.55
CA ARG A 3 5.66 -1.96 63.84
C ARG A 3 6.29 -2.17 62.46
N LEU A 4 5.83 -1.58 61.33
CA LEU A 4 5.14 -0.32 61.00
C LEU A 4 4.17 -0.61 59.82
N LEU A 5 2.91 -0.15 59.65
CA LEU A 5 2.25 1.15 59.87
C LEU A 5 3.05 2.36 59.37
N ALA A 6 2.87 2.73 58.11
CA ALA A 6 2.38 4.05 57.67
C ALA A 6 2.79 4.35 56.22
N ALA A 7 1.79 4.74 55.42
CA ALA A 7 1.87 5.64 54.25
C ALA A 7 2.69 5.11 53.04
N LEU A 8 2.15 5.06 51.82
CA LEU A 8 1.67 6.23 51.08
C LEU A 8 0.64 5.84 50.01
N ALA A 9 -0.39 6.68 49.95
CA ALA A 9 -1.15 7.04 48.76
C ALA A 9 -2.07 5.96 48.15
N LEU A 10 -3.30 5.91 48.69
CA LEU A 10 -4.45 6.06 47.79
C LEU A 10 -4.26 7.37 47.03
N VAL A 11 -3.73 7.30 45.82
CA VAL A 11 -4.02 8.33 44.81
C VAL A 11 -5.46 8.07 44.41
N THR A 12 -6.38 8.91 44.89
CA THR A 12 -7.62 9.17 44.18
C THR A 12 -7.24 9.81 42.85
N ALA A 13 -6.79 9.00 41.90
CA ALA A 13 -6.66 9.45 40.53
C ALA A 13 -8.09 9.67 40.07
N SER A 14 -8.48 10.94 39.95
CA SER A 14 -9.64 11.31 39.16
C SER A 14 -9.57 10.50 37.86
N PRO A 15 -10.60 9.69 37.53
CA PRO A 15 -10.60 8.94 36.27
C PRO A 15 -10.48 9.86 35.04
N ALA A 16 -10.68 11.17 35.22
CA ALA A 16 -10.50 12.21 34.22
C ALA A 16 -9.05 12.34 33.68
N LEU A 17 -8.00 12.08 34.47
CA LEU A 17 -6.61 12.23 33.99
C LEU A 17 -6.07 10.98 33.29
N ALA A 18 -6.47 9.79 33.71
CA ALA A 18 -6.16 8.54 32.98
C ALA A 18 -6.86 8.49 31.61
N HIS A 19 -8.04 9.10 31.48
CA HIS A 19 -8.69 9.28 30.18
C HIS A 19 -7.99 10.34 29.33
N ALA A 20 -7.49 11.44 29.91
CA ALA A 20 -6.76 12.45 29.15
C ALA A 20 -5.43 11.92 28.57
N ASP A 21 -4.67 11.15 29.34
CA ASP A 21 -3.45 10.49 28.83
C ASP A 21 -3.75 9.37 27.84
N ALA A 22 -4.82 8.58 28.06
CA ALA A 22 -5.25 7.56 27.10
C ALA A 22 -5.75 8.17 25.78
N ILE A 23 -6.50 9.29 25.83
CA ILE A 23 -6.97 10.04 24.66
C ILE A 23 -5.77 10.70 23.95
N GLY A 24 -4.83 11.27 24.69
CA GLY A 24 -3.60 11.85 24.16
C GLY A 24 -2.73 10.82 23.45
N GLN A 25 -2.49 9.67 24.08
CA GLN A 25 -1.71 8.58 23.47
C GLN A 25 -2.44 7.94 22.28
N ALA A 26 -3.76 7.79 22.34
CA ALA A 26 -4.55 7.32 21.20
C ALA A 26 -4.49 8.30 20.01
N SER A 27 -4.54 9.61 20.27
CA SER A 27 -4.41 10.64 19.24
C SER A 27 -3.00 10.66 18.63
N VAL A 28 -1.95 10.52 19.43
CA VAL A 28 -0.57 10.44 18.93
C VAL A 28 -0.36 9.16 18.12
N ALA A 29 -0.85 8.02 18.59
CA ALA A 29 -0.81 6.76 17.85
C ALA A 29 -1.54 6.84 16.51
N ALA A 30 -2.73 7.45 16.48
CA ALA A 30 -3.50 7.65 15.25
C ALA A 30 -2.76 8.52 14.24
N SER A 31 -2.19 9.65 14.68
CA SER A 31 -1.40 10.53 13.82
C SER A 31 -0.10 9.89 13.33
N GLY A 32 0.55 9.09 14.17
CA GLY A 32 1.74 8.32 13.81
C GLY A 32 1.44 7.21 12.80
N ALA A 33 0.33 6.49 12.98
CA ALA A 33 -0.09 5.44 12.06
C ALA A 33 -0.43 6.02 10.69
N GLU A 34 -1.12 7.16 10.62
CA GLU A 34 -1.39 7.85 9.36
C GLU A 34 -0.08 8.26 8.66
N ALA A 35 0.86 8.85 9.40
CA ALA A 35 2.17 9.21 8.86
C ALA A 35 2.94 7.98 8.36
N LEU A 36 2.88 6.86 9.10
CA LEU A 36 3.53 5.61 8.71
C LEU A 36 2.93 5.04 7.43
N ILE A 37 1.60 4.98 7.33
CA ILE A 37 0.92 4.50 6.13
C ILE A 37 1.21 5.41 4.93
N ALA A 38 1.21 6.73 5.11
CA ALA A 38 1.59 7.66 4.06
C ALA A 38 3.05 7.44 3.59
N GLU A 39 3.97 7.23 4.53
CA GLU A 39 5.38 6.94 4.27
C GLU A 39 5.56 5.64 3.48
N LEU A 40 4.86 4.58 3.87
CA LEU A 40 4.95 3.26 3.24
C LEU A 40 4.27 3.21 1.87
N MET A 41 3.10 3.83 1.73
CA MET A 41 2.31 3.74 0.50
C MET A 41 2.81 4.66 -0.60
N GLY A 42 3.13 5.93 -0.29
CA GLY A 42 3.54 6.94 -1.28
C GLY A 42 2.59 7.07 -2.48
N ASP A 43 1.72 8.10 -2.51
CA ASP A 43 0.67 8.19 -3.54
C ASP A 43 1.19 8.07 -4.98
N ASP A 44 2.31 8.73 -5.29
CA ASP A 44 2.91 8.67 -6.63
C ASP A 44 3.38 7.26 -6.99
N ALA A 45 3.89 6.50 -6.02
CA ALA A 45 4.31 5.11 -6.22
C ALA A 45 3.09 4.21 -6.49
N MET A 46 2.01 4.37 -5.73
CA MET A 46 0.76 3.63 -5.93
C MET A 46 0.09 3.96 -7.27
N ILE A 47 0.09 5.23 -7.68
CA ILE A 47 -0.45 5.66 -8.99
C ILE A 47 0.39 5.06 -10.11
N THR A 48 1.72 5.11 -9.99
CA THR A 48 2.64 4.53 -10.97
C THR A 48 2.46 3.01 -11.08
N LEU A 49 2.37 2.33 -9.95
CA LEU A 49 2.12 0.89 -9.88
C LEU A 49 0.76 0.54 -10.49
N GLY A 50 -0.30 1.29 -10.16
CA GLY A 50 -1.63 1.13 -10.74
C GLY A 50 -1.62 1.30 -12.25
N GLY A 51 -0.93 2.32 -12.76
CA GLY A 51 -0.79 2.54 -14.20
C GLY A 51 -0.12 1.36 -14.92
N LYS A 52 1.00 0.86 -14.38
CA LYS A 52 1.68 -0.32 -14.93
C LYS A 52 0.83 -1.59 -14.80
N ALA A 53 0.10 -1.77 -13.70
CA ALA A 53 -0.80 -2.91 -13.52
C ALA A 53 -1.95 -2.88 -14.53
N PHE A 54 -2.50 -1.69 -14.82
CA PHE A 54 -3.49 -1.51 -15.89
C PHE A 54 -2.92 -1.90 -17.26
N ASP A 55 -1.74 -1.39 -17.60
CA ASP A 55 -1.09 -1.66 -18.89
C ASP A 55 -0.85 -3.17 -19.07
N ASN A 56 -0.35 -3.85 -18.02
CA ASN A 56 -0.15 -5.30 -18.03
C ASN A 56 -1.48 -6.09 -18.09
N GLY A 57 -2.50 -5.64 -17.37
CA GLY A 57 -3.83 -6.27 -17.40
C GLY A 57 -4.45 -6.22 -18.80
N LEU A 58 -4.30 -5.09 -19.50
CA LEU A 58 -4.73 -4.97 -20.89
C LEU A 58 -3.99 -5.94 -21.81
N GLU A 59 -2.66 -6.07 -21.70
CA GLU A 59 -1.92 -7.05 -22.50
C GLU A 59 -2.35 -8.49 -22.21
N GLN A 60 -2.64 -8.81 -20.96
CA GLN A 60 -3.15 -10.13 -20.57
C GLN A 60 -4.53 -10.40 -21.16
N GLU A 61 -5.43 -9.42 -21.13
CA GLU A 61 -6.77 -9.53 -21.72
C GLU A 61 -6.68 -9.76 -23.24
N LEU A 62 -5.78 -9.04 -23.93
CA LEU A 62 -5.51 -9.24 -25.36
C LEU A 62 -4.91 -10.63 -25.66
N ALA A 63 -4.05 -11.13 -24.79
CA ALA A 63 -3.48 -12.46 -24.92
C ALA A 63 -4.54 -13.56 -24.67
N ALA A 64 -5.49 -13.31 -23.77
CA ALA A 64 -6.55 -14.25 -23.40
C ALA A 64 -7.74 -14.25 -24.37
N ASP A 65 -7.99 -13.16 -25.10
CA ASP A 65 -9.07 -13.05 -26.09
C ASP A 65 -8.52 -12.79 -27.52
N PRO A 66 -8.35 -13.87 -28.33
CA PRO A 66 -7.92 -13.74 -29.71
C PRO A 66 -8.87 -12.94 -30.60
N LYS A 67 -10.17 -12.85 -30.28
CA LYS A 67 -11.13 -12.06 -31.06
C LYS A 67 -10.91 -10.58 -30.81
N LEU A 68 -10.78 -10.20 -29.54
CA LEU A 68 -10.45 -8.83 -29.15
C LEU A 68 -9.12 -8.39 -29.76
N LYS A 69 -8.09 -9.25 -29.67
CA LYS A 69 -6.79 -8.99 -30.31
C LYS A 69 -6.93 -8.73 -31.82
N ARG A 70 -7.66 -9.56 -32.55
CA ARG A 70 -7.90 -9.34 -34.00
C ARG A 70 -8.61 -8.03 -34.29
N ALA A 71 -9.56 -7.62 -33.44
CA ALA A 71 -10.25 -6.34 -33.60
C ALA A 71 -9.29 -5.15 -33.45
N TYR A 72 -8.37 -5.20 -32.48
CA TYR A 72 -7.33 -4.18 -32.32
C TYR A 72 -6.32 -4.21 -33.46
N ASP A 73 -5.85 -5.38 -33.88
CA ASP A 73 -4.88 -5.53 -34.97
C ASP A 73 -5.45 -5.01 -36.32
N ALA A 74 -6.77 -5.12 -36.53
CA ALA A 74 -7.45 -4.62 -37.73
C ALA A 74 -7.67 -3.10 -37.74
N ASN A 75 -7.52 -2.41 -36.60
CA ASN A 75 -7.82 -0.99 -36.46
C ASN A 75 -6.62 -0.24 -35.84
N PRO A 76 -5.68 0.26 -36.67
CA PRO A 76 -4.49 0.95 -36.19
C PRO A 76 -4.83 2.12 -35.26
N GLY A 77 -4.25 2.15 -34.06
CA GLY A 77 -4.47 3.19 -33.05
C GLY A 77 -5.69 2.99 -32.13
N LEU A 78 -6.53 1.98 -32.39
CA LEU A 78 -7.68 1.69 -31.53
C LEU A 78 -7.26 1.32 -30.10
N LYS A 79 -6.22 0.48 -29.97
CA LYS A 79 -5.69 0.05 -28.67
C LYS A 79 -5.25 1.25 -27.84
N ASP A 80 -4.44 2.13 -28.41
CA ASP A 80 -3.92 3.31 -27.71
C ASP A 80 -5.03 4.27 -27.32
N HIS A 81 -6.03 4.46 -28.19
CA HIS A 81 -7.20 5.30 -27.89
C HIS A 81 -8.02 4.76 -26.72
N VAL A 82 -8.36 3.46 -26.75
CA VAL A 82 -9.10 2.81 -25.66
C VAL A 82 -8.28 2.82 -24.37
N ALA A 83 -7.00 2.43 -24.44
CA ALA A 83 -6.10 2.41 -23.29
C ALA A 83 -5.98 3.80 -22.65
N ALA A 84 -5.74 4.86 -23.41
CA ALA A 84 -5.63 6.21 -22.88
C ALA A 84 -6.91 6.67 -22.17
N GLY A 85 -8.08 6.43 -22.78
CA GLY A 85 -9.38 6.79 -22.20
C GLY A 85 -9.68 6.05 -20.90
N VAL A 86 -9.48 4.73 -20.89
CA VAL A 86 -9.78 3.89 -19.72
C VAL A 86 -8.76 4.06 -18.61
N ARG A 87 -7.46 4.14 -18.94
CA ARG A 87 -6.37 4.36 -17.96
C ARG A 87 -6.57 5.65 -17.18
N GLY A 88 -6.94 6.73 -17.86
CA GLY A 88 -7.24 8.01 -17.20
C GLY A 88 -8.39 7.92 -16.20
N ALA A 89 -9.46 7.18 -16.54
CA ALA A 89 -10.57 6.95 -15.61
C ALA A 89 -10.17 6.05 -14.44
N PHE A 90 -9.44 4.97 -14.71
CA PHE A 90 -8.92 4.04 -13.71
C PHE A 90 -8.02 4.75 -12.69
N LEU A 91 -7.06 5.57 -13.12
CA LEU A 91 -6.17 6.28 -12.21
C LEU A 91 -6.91 7.31 -11.34
N LYS A 92 -7.94 7.98 -11.88
CA LYS A 92 -8.80 8.88 -11.07
C LYS A 92 -9.55 8.13 -9.99
N ILE A 93 -10.07 6.94 -10.32
CA ILE A 93 -10.71 6.06 -9.33
C ILE A 93 -9.69 5.65 -8.26
N LEU A 94 -8.50 5.20 -8.66
CA LEU A 94 -7.45 4.81 -7.73
C LEU A 94 -7.15 5.93 -6.72
N VAL A 95 -6.91 7.15 -7.20
CA VAL A 95 -6.64 8.34 -6.36
C VAL A 95 -7.78 8.62 -5.39
N ARG A 96 -9.04 8.48 -5.83
CA ARG A 96 -10.21 8.70 -4.98
C ARG A 96 -10.34 7.65 -3.88
N GLU A 97 -9.99 6.40 -4.16
CA GLU A 97 -10.19 5.27 -3.25
C GLU A 97 -8.99 5.00 -2.32
N LEU A 98 -7.79 5.53 -2.64
CA LEU A 98 -6.59 5.39 -1.79
C LEU A 98 -6.80 5.86 -0.34
N PRO A 99 -7.50 6.99 -0.04
CA PRO A 99 -7.79 7.38 1.33
C PRO A 99 -8.57 6.34 2.13
N ALA A 100 -9.46 5.56 1.49
CA ALA A 100 -10.18 4.49 2.17
C ALA A 100 -9.23 3.35 2.57
N LEU A 101 -8.37 2.92 1.65
CA LEU A 101 -7.33 1.92 1.93
C LEU A 101 -6.40 2.38 3.06
N ARG A 102 -5.97 3.65 3.05
CA ARG A 102 -5.11 4.20 4.11
C ARG A 102 -5.74 4.10 5.50
N ARG A 103 -7.04 4.39 5.62
CA ARG A 103 -7.75 4.26 6.90
C ARG A 103 -7.83 2.81 7.36
N GLU A 104 -8.08 1.87 6.46
CA GLU A 104 -8.11 0.43 6.78
C GLU A 104 -6.74 -0.06 7.26
N LEU A 105 -5.65 0.32 6.56
CA LEU A 105 -4.29 -0.03 6.97
C LEU A 105 -3.87 0.68 8.26
N GLY A 106 -4.27 1.94 8.44
CA GLY A 106 -4.04 2.69 9.67
C GLY A 106 -4.67 2.01 10.88
N ALA A 107 -5.90 1.50 10.74
CA ALA A 107 -6.57 0.75 11.80
C ALA A 107 -5.81 -0.53 12.18
N ILE A 108 -5.25 -1.25 11.21
CA ILE A 108 -4.40 -2.43 11.46
C ILE A 108 -3.16 -2.03 12.24
N VAL A 109 -2.46 -0.97 11.80
CA VAL A 109 -1.26 -0.46 12.47
C VAL A 109 -1.57 -0.07 13.92
N THR A 110 -2.61 0.73 14.17
CA THR A 110 -2.96 1.17 15.54
C THR A 110 -3.43 0.05 16.45
N THR A 111 -3.89 -1.07 15.89
CA THR A 111 -4.32 -2.24 16.66
C THR A 111 -3.14 -3.08 17.12
N ASP A 112 -2.12 -3.23 16.26
CA ASP A 112 -1.04 -4.19 16.47
C ASP A 112 0.29 -3.58 16.93
N MET A 113 0.48 -2.26 16.72
CA MET A 113 1.68 -1.51 17.06
C MET A 113 1.42 -0.44 18.12
N THR A 114 2.36 -0.31 19.04
CA THR A 114 2.46 0.79 20.00
C THR A 114 2.96 2.08 19.32
N SER A 115 2.75 3.23 19.96
CA SER A 115 3.27 4.51 19.47
C SER A 115 4.79 4.50 19.28
N THR A 116 5.53 3.83 20.16
CA THR A 116 6.99 3.68 20.06
C THR A 116 7.37 2.86 18.83
N GLU A 117 6.74 1.71 18.61
CA GLU A 117 7.02 0.85 17.44
C GLU A 117 6.68 1.57 16.13
N ILE A 118 5.62 2.37 16.10
CA ILE A 118 5.25 3.22 14.96
C ILE A 118 6.34 4.27 14.71
N ALA A 119 6.81 4.95 15.77
CA ALA A 119 7.87 5.96 15.65
C ALA A 119 9.21 5.37 15.20
N ASP A 120 9.58 4.19 15.71
CA ASP A 120 10.81 3.47 15.33
C ASP A 120 10.75 3.06 13.84
N THR A 121 9.60 2.55 13.41
CA THR A 121 9.36 2.16 12.01
C THR A 121 9.42 3.37 11.09
N LEU A 122 8.77 4.48 11.46
CA LEU A 122 8.85 5.75 10.74
C LEU A 122 10.30 6.25 10.63
N THR A 123 11.05 6.19 11.73
CA THR A 123 12.45 6.61 11.76
C THR A 123 13.30 5.79 10.80
N PHE A 124 13.10 4.46 10.78
CA PHE A 124 13.79 3.60 9.83
C PHE A 124 13.42 3.90 8.38
N PHE A 125 12.13 3.96 8.03
CA PHE A 125 11.73 4.19 6.64
C PHE A 125 12.09 5.58 6.12
N ARG A 126 12.22 6.58 7.00
CA ARG A 126 12.75 7.91 6.66
C ARG A 126 14.27 7.96 6.52
N SER A 127 15.00 6.94 6.98
CA SER A 127 16.45 6.86 6.78
C SER A 127 16.79 6.61 5.30
N PRO A 128 18.03 6.92 4.86
CA PRO A 128 18.47 6.61 3.50
C PRO A 128 18.29 5.14 3.13
N VAL A 129 18.58 4.23 4.06
CA VAL A 129 18.44 2.78 3.87
C VAL A 129 16.96 2.40 3.73
N GLY A 130 16.08 2.94 4.58
CA GLY A 130 14.64 2.70 4.50
C GLY A 130 14.01 3.19 3.18
N GLN A 131 14.39 4.37 2.71
CA GLN A 131 13.95 4.90 1.42
C GLN A 131 14.45 4.05 0.25
N LYS A 132 15.70 3.58 0.33
CA LYS A 132 16.29 2.68 -0.66
C LYS A 132 15.51 1.36 -0.75
N LEU A 133 15.18 0.74 0.39
CA LEU A 133 14.33 -0.45 0.41
C LEU A 133 12.97 -0.19 -0.22
N LYS A 134 12.28 0.88 0.19
CA LYS A 134 10.95 1.22 -0.32
C LYS A 134 10.97 1.38 -1.84
N THR A 135 11.92 2.17 -2.35
CA THR A 135 12.08 2.43 -3.78
C THR A 135 12.25 1.12 -4.55
N GLN A 136 13.09 0.22 -4.04
CA GLN A 136 13.40 -1.03 -4.72
C GLN A 136 12.26 -2.05 -4.68
N VAL A 137 11.50 -2.09 -3.58
CA VAL A 137 10.28 -2.90 -3.48
C VAL A 137 9.25 -2.42 -4.50
N TYR A 138 8.96 -1.12 -4.57
CA TYR A 138 8.00 -0.58 -5.55
C TYR A 138 8.46 -0.79 -6.98
N ALA A 139 9.75 -0.56 -7.28
CA ALA A 139 10.30 -0.83 -8.60
C ALA A 139 10.13 -2.30 -9.01
N SER A 140 10.45 -3.23 -8.11
CA SER A 140 10.31 -4.67 -8.38
C SER A 140 8.85 -5.09 -8.59
N MET A 141 7.92 -4.57 -7.80
CA MET A 141 6.48 -4.85 -7.96
C MET A 141 5.94 -4.29 -9.27
N ALA A 142 6.39 -3.11 -9.64
CA ALA A 142 6.00 -2.41 -10.84
C ALA A 142 6.48 -3.13 -12.13
N ASP A 143 7.66 -3.76 -12.10
CA ASP A 143 8.23 -4.40 -13.28
C ASP A 143 7.66 -5.80 -13.55
N LYS A 144 7.03 -6.44 -12.55
CA LYS A 144 6.48 -7.80 -12.67
C LYS A 144 5.12 -7.97 -11.95
N PRO A 145 4.08 -7.20 -12.31
CA PRO A 145 2.81 -7.18 -11.57
C PRO A 145 1.98 -8.46 -11.71
N SER A 146 2.33 -9.35 -12.65
CA SER A 146 1.61 -10.60 -12.90
C SER A 146 2.13 -11.79 -12.08
N GLN A 147 3.18 -11.60 -11.28
CA GLN A 147 3.74 -12.65 -10.44
C GLN A 147 2.82 -12.96 -9.25
N ASN A 148 2.81 -14.21 -8.81
CA ASN A 148 2.13 -14.55 -7.57
C ASN A 148 2.84 -13.89 -6.36
N GLN A 149 2.17 -13.81 -5.21
CA GLN A 149 2.68 -13.09 -4.04
C GLN A 149 4.07 -13.57 -3.59
N GLU A 150 4.33 -14.88 -3.64
CA GLU A 150 5.62 -15.45 -3.27
C GLU A 150 6.73 -15.02 -4.23
N GLN A 151 6.48 -15.08 -5.54
CA GLN A 151 7.42 -14.64 -6.56
C GLN A 151 7.71 -13.13 -6.47
N MET A 152 6.68 -12.31 -6.20
CA MET A 152 6.86 -10.88 -5.96
C MET A 152 7.73 -10.62 -4.72
N GLN A 153 7.50 -11.36 -3.64
CA GLN A 153 8.31 -11.23 -2.42
C GLN A 153 9.78 -11.62 -2.66
N GLN A 154 10.02 -12.72 -3.38
CA GLN A 154 11.37 -13.16 -3.75
C GLN A 154 12.06 -12.15 -4.67
N ALA A 155 11.34 -11.62 -5.67
CA ALA A 155 11.86 -10.60 -6.58
C ALA A 155 12.21 -9.32 -5.82
N ALA A 156 11.33 -8.84 -4.96
CA ALA A 156 11.57 -7.67 -4.12
C ALA A 156 12.76 -7.87 -3.19
N MET A 157 12.90 -9.06 -2.58
CA MET A 157 14.05 -9.38 -1.74
C MET A 157 15.36 -9.39 -2.54
N ALA A 158 15.38 -10.06 -3.71
CA ALA A 158 16.56 -10.09 -4.58
C ALA A 158 16.95 -8.70 -5.06
N ALA A 159 15.94 -7.88 -5.41
CA ALA A 159 16.10 -6.51 -5.84
C ALA A 159 16.70 -5.65 -4.70
N VAL A 160 16.20 -5.79 -3.48
CA VAL A 160 16.77 -5.12 -2.30
C VAL A 160 18.21 -5.56 -2.12
N MET A 161 18.48 -6.86 -2.03
CA MET A 161 19.83 -7.39 -1.77
C MET A 161 20.86 -6.98 -2.82
N SER A 162 20.47 -6.87 -4.10
CA SER A 162 21.38 -6.41 -5.15
C SER A 162 21.68 -4.90 -5.09
N SER A 163 20.81 -4.13 -4.44
CA SER A 163 20.99 -2.68 -4.28
C SER A 163 21.84 -2.32 -3.06
N LEU A 164 21.89 -3.16 -2.03
CA LEU A 164 22.53 -2.84 -0.76
C LEU A 164 24.06 -2.81 -0.85
N THR A 165 24.67 -1.83 -0.18
CA THR A 165 26.12 -1.75 0.02
C THR A 165 26.47 -2.16 1.45
N ALA A 166 27.76 -2.37 1.73
CA ALA A 166 28.25 -2.70 3.08
C ALA A 166 27.80 -1.68 4.15
N GLU A 167 27.63 -0.41 3.76
CA GLU A 167 27.22 0.69 4.63
C GLU A 167 25.75 0.61 5.06
N ASP A 168 24.91 -0.09 4.31
CA ASP A 168 23.47 -0.20 4.59
C ASP A 168 23.16 -1.25 5.67
N TYR A 169 24.03 -2.26 5.83
CA TYR A 169 23.79 -3.41 6.71
C TYR A 169 23.62 -3.07 8.19
N PRO A 170 24.40 -2.16 8.81
CA PRO A 170 24.23 -1.82 10.22
C PRO A 170 22.81 -1.32 10.54
N ALA A 171 22.26 -0.44 9.71
CA ALA A 171 20.91 0.10 9.92
C ALA A 171 19.84 -0.98 9.70
N LEU A 172 20.02 -1.85 8.70
CA LEU A 172 19.14 -2.99 8.45
C LEU A 172 19.11 -3.99 9.59
N LEU A 173 20.28 -4.37 10.11
CA LEU A 173 20.39 -5.30 11.22
C LEU A 173 19.83 -4.69 12.51
N ALA A 174 20.09 -3.40 12.76
CA ALA A 174 19.53 -2.68 13.90
C ALA A 174 18.00 -2.66 13.86
N PHE A 175 17.42 -2.33 12.69
CA PHE A 175 15.97 -2.36 12.53
C PHE A 175 15.41 -3.79 12.60
N GLY A 176 16.02 -4.75 11.91
CA GLY A 176 15.58 -6.14 11.89
C GLY A 176 15.60 -6.82 13.26
N ALA A 177 16.47 -6.38 14.17
CA ALA A 177 16.50 -6.84 15.56
C ALA A 177 15.47 -6.15 16.48
N SER A 178 14.77 -5.12 16.01
CA SER A 178 13.78 -4.37 16.80
C SER A 178 12.45 -5.10 16.93
N GLY A 179 11.70 -4.80 18.01
CA GLY A 179 10.31 -5.26 18.15
C GLY A 179 9.41 -4.74 17.03
N ALA A 180 9.69 -3.53 16.52
CA ALA A 180 8.94 -2.92 15.43
C ALA A 180 9.02 -3.74 14.12
N ALA A 181 10.20 -4.25 13.77
CA ALA A 181 10.36 -5.13 12.60
C ALA A 181 9.61 -6.46 12.76
N GLN A 182 9.66 -7.06 13.95
CA GLN A 182 8.89 -8.28 14.26
C GLN A 182 7.38 -8.04 14.12
N LYS A 183 6.89 -6.89 14.61
CA LYS A 183 5.48 -6.50 14.47
C LYS A 183 5.07 -6.30 13.02
N MET A 184 5.85 -5.58 12.23
CA MET A 184 5.57 -5.44 10.80
C MET A 184 5.49 -6.80 10.09
N GLN A 185 6.41 -7.71 10.38
CA GLN A 185 6.39 -9.05 9.79
C GLN A 185 5.10 -9.81 10.15
N SER A 186 4.65 -9.71 11.41
CA SER A 186 3.41 -10.34 11.86
C SER A 186 2.14 -9.71 11.27
N MET A 187 2.20 -8.43 10.88
CA MET A 187 1.10 -7.69 10.28
C MET A 187 0.97 -7.89 8.77
N ASN A 188 2.05 -8.30 8.08
CA ASN A 188 2.07 -8.47 6.63
C ASN A 188 0.87 -9.30 6.09
N PRO A 189 0.46 -10.43 6.70
CA PRO A 189 -0.73 -11.16 6.25
C PRO A 189 -2.03 -10.35 6.38
N LYS A 190 -2.18 -9.55 7.45
CA LYS A 190 -3.36 -8.69 7.66
C LYS A 190 -3.42 -7.57 6.64
N ILE A 191 -2.28 -6.92 6.39
CA ILE A 191 -2.14 -5.86 5.37
C ILE A 191 -2.44 -6.43 3.97
N ALA A 192 -1.91 -7.62 3.65
CA ALA A 192 -2.17 -8.29 2.38
C ALA A 192 -3.66 -8.62 2.21
N ALA A 193 -4.29 -9.18 3.23
CA ALA A 193 -5.73 -9.49 3.21
C ALA A 193 -6.59 -8.24 3.04
N ALA A 194 -6.29 -7.16 3.78
CA ALA A 194 -7.01 -5.89 3.63
C ALA A 194 -6.84 -5.27 2.24
N SER A 195 -5.61 -5.28 1.71
CA SER A 195 -5.32 -4.78 0.34
C SER A 195 -6.03 -5.61 -0.73
N GLN A 196 -6.11 -6.93 -0.56
CA GLN A 196 -6.84 -7.82 -1.47
C GLN A 196 -8.35 -7.56 -1.40
N ALA A 197 -8.91 -7.43 -0.20
CA ALA A 197 -10.32 -7.13 -0.01
C ALA A 197 -10.70 -5.76 -0.59
N TRP A 198 -9.84 -4.75 -0.42
CA TRP A 198 -10.01 -3.43 -1.02
C TRP A 198 -9.96 -3.51 -2.56
N SER A 199 -9.01 -4.24 -3.13
CA SER A 199 -8.90 -4.44 -4.58
C SER A 199 -10.15 -5.13 -5.15
N ALA A 200 -10.68 -6.14 -4.46
CA ALA A 200 -11.92 -6.80 -4.87
C ALA A 200 -13.12 -5.84 -4.88
N ARG A 201 -13.26 -4.99 -3.85
CA ARG A 201 -14.30 -3.94 -3.81
C ARG A 201 -14.13 -2.93 -4.94
N LEU A 202 -12.90 -2.50 -5.22
CA LEU A 202 -12.60 -1.59 -6.34
C LEU A 202 -13.11 -2.15 -7.68
N ILE A 203 -12.91 -3.45 -7.90
CA ILE A 203 -13.36 -4.14 -9.12
C ILE A 203 -14.89 -4.25 -9.15
N ASP A 204 -15.53 -4.62 -8.05
CA ASP A 204 -17.00 -4.72 -7.97
C ASP A 204 -17.66 -3.35 -8.20
N ASP A 205 -17.16 -2.31 -7.54
CA ASP A 205 -17.76 -0.97 -7.56
C ASP A 205 -17.54 -0.25 -8.90
N HIS A 206 -16.44 -0.54 -9.61
CA HIS A 206 -16.03 0.25 -10.78
C HIS A 206 -15.79 -0.54 -12.06
N GLY A 207 -15.58 -1.85 -11.98
CA GLY A 207 -15.21 -2.68 -13.12
C GLY A 207 -16.25 -2.69 -14.23
N THR A 208 -17.55 -2.62 -13.89
CA THR A 208 -18.62 -2.50 -14.90
C THR A 208 -18.56 -1.15 -15.64
N SER A 209 -18.32 -0.05 -14.91
CA SER A 209 -18.22 1.29 -15.52
C SER A 209 -16.98 1.43 -16.42
N LEU A 210 -15.85 0.86 -16.02
CA LEU A 210 -14.62 0.86 -16.82
C LEU A 210 -14.76 0.03 -18.10
N ARG A 211 -15.43 -1.13 -18.03
CA ARG A 211 -15.75 -1.94 -19.22
C ARG A 211 -16.71 -1.22 -20.16
N ALA A 212 -17.75 -0.57 -19.63
CA ALA A 212 -18.66 0.23 -20.44
C ALA A 212 -17.94 1.40 -21.14
N LEU A 213 -16.99 2.03 -20.45
CA LEU A 213 -16.13 3.06 -21.04
C LEU A 213 -15.26 2.48 -22.16
N ALA A 214 -14.64 1.32 -21.98
CA ALA A 214 -13.84 0.67 -23.02
C ALA A 214 -14.68 0.38 -24.29
N VAL A 215 -15.91 -0.13 -24.12
CA VAL A 215 -16.86 -0.34 -25.22
C VAL A 215 -17.21 0.97 -25.91
N LYS A 216 -17.48 2.04 -25.14
CA LYS A 216 -17.78 3.37 -25.70
C LYS A 216 -16.60 3.93 -26.50
N MET A 217 -15.39 3.88 -25.95
CA MET A 217 -14.17 4.35 -26.63
C MET A 217 -13.92 3.58 -27.92
N THR A 218 -14.22 2.27 -27.92
CA THR A 218 -14.14 1.45 -29.13
C THR A 218 -15.14 1.93 -30.19
N ALA A 219 -16.39 2.13 -29.81
CA ALA A 219 -17.43 2.60 -30.72
C ALA A 219 -17.15 4.01 -31.26
N ASP A 220 -16.71 4.94 -30.41
CA ASP A 220 -16.35 6.30 -30.80
C ASP A 220 -15.21 6.32 -31.82
N PHE A 221 -14.15 5.52 -31.58
CA PHE A 221 -13.03 5.37 -32.50
C PHE A 221 -13.47 4.84 -33.87
N LEU A 222 -14.26 3.76 -33.89
CA LEU A 222 -14.76 3.15 -35.12
C LEU A 222 -15.73 4.07 -35.90
N ALA A 223 -16.42 4.97 -35.20
CA ALA A 223 -17.25 6.00 -35.79
C ALA A 223 -16.46 7.25 -36.25
N GLY A 224 -15.13 7.28 -36.07
CA GLY A 224 -14.28 8.42 -36.43
C GLY A 224 -14.40 9.62 -35.47
N LYS A 225 -15.02 9.44 -34.31
CA LYS A 225 -15.11 10.46 -33.26
C LYS A 225 -13.87 10.34 -32.37
N LYS A 226 -12.88 11.19 -32.60
CA LYS A 226 -11.66 11.25 -31.80
C LYS A 226 -11.82 12.18 -30.61
#